data_AF-A0A0B6XX86-F1
#
_entry.id   AF-A0A0B6XX86-F1
#
_cell.length_a   1.000
_cell.length_b   1.000
_cell.length_c   1.000
_cell.angle_alpha   90.00
_cell.angle_beta   90.00
_cell.angle_gamma   90.00
#
_symmetry.space_group_name_H-M   'P 1'
#
loop_
_entity.id
_entity.type
_entity.pdbx_description
1 polymer ?
#
loop_
_entity_poly.entity_id
_entity_poly.type
_entity_poly.pdbx_seq_one_letter_code
_entity_poly.pdbx_strand_id
1 'polypeptide(L)'
;MASANPLEEDEIEEIKRFELIVIAPHKLKYINPTFQKVNAKMYDYKCDIKLRVGTANFKAHREVLSQASDYFSAMFSHDMLEKEQDVIELLEMSPTGFSLILDYFYHGHVTLDPDSIEDVLEAARFFQADWLVEVC
;
A
#
# COMPACT_ATOMS: atom_id res chain seq x y z
N MET A 1 27.45 7.76 -39.58
CA MET A 1 27.52 8.33 -38.22
C MET A 1 26.10 8.49 -37.71
N ALA A 2 25.70 7.60 -36.81
CA ALA A 2 24.58 7.73 -35.87
C ALA A 2 24.67 6.48 -34.99
N SER A 3 25.51 6.53 -33.96
CA SER A 3 25.46 5.54 -32.90
C SER A 3 24.22 5.89 -32.09
N ALA A 4 23.17 5.08 -32.18
CA ALA A 4 22.12 5.11 -31.19
C ALA A 4 22.78 4.77 -29.85
N ASN A 5 22.75 5.70 -28.89
CA ASN A 5 23.19 5.41 -27.54
C ASN A 5 22.15 4.45 -26.94
N PRO A 6 22.53 3.23 -26.51
CA PRO A 6 21.64 2.44 -25.66
C PRO A 6 21.38 3.28 -24.41
N LEU A 7 20.10 3.49 -24.07
CA LEU A 7 19.74 4.09 -22.79
C LEU A 7 20.49 3.31 -21.69
N GLU A 8 21.16 4.02 -20.80
CA GLU A 8 21.96 3.41 -19.73
C GLU A 8 21.03 2.53 -18.87
N GLU A 9 21.51 1.40 -18.36
CA GLU A 9 20.66 0.42 -17.65
C GLU A 9 19.86 1.06 -16.49
N ASP A 10 20.43 2.08 -15.85
CA ASP A 10 19.80 2.90 -14.81
C ASP A 10 18.56 3.66 -15.31
N GLU A 11 18.59 4.21 -16.54
CA GLU A 11 17.43 4.88 -17.16
C GLU A 11 16.31 3.88 -17.48
N ILE A 12 16.67 2.64 -17.84
CA ILE A 12 15.70 1.56 -18.10
C ILE A 12 15.06 1.07 -16.79
N GLU A 13 15.82 1.02 -15.70
CA GLU A 13 15.32 0.69 -14.36
C GLU A 13 14.38 1.78 -13.83
N GLU A 14 14.72 3.06 -14.03
CA GLU A 14 13.85 4.19 -13.66
C GLU A 14 12.52 4.17 -14.42
N ILE A 15 12.54 3.82 -15.71
CA ILE A 15 11.32 3.62 -16.54
C ILE A 15 10.45 2.46 -16.05
N LYS A 16 11.00 1.48 -15.34
CA LYS A 16 10.27 0.34 -14.77
C LYS A 16 9.80 0.55 -13.33
N ARG A 17 10.15 1.68 -12.71
CA ARG A 17 9.93 1.92 -11.28
C ARG A 17 8.43 2.02 -10.92
N PHE A 18 7.63 2.59 -11.82
CA PHE A 18 6.18 2.66 -11.69
C PHE A 18 5.53 2.95 -13.05
N GLU A 19 4.34 2.40 -13.28
CA GLU A 19 3.47 2.87 -14.36
C GLU A 19 2.56 3.98 -13.83
N LEU A 20 2.38 5.05 -14.61
CA LEU A 20 1.63 6.24 -14.23
C LEU A 20 0.37 6.42 -15.09
N ILE A 21 -0.76 6.69 -14.45
CA ILE A 21 -2.02 7.07 -15.11
C ILE A 21 -2.51 8.41 -14.53
N VAL A 22 -2.75 9.38 -15.40
CA VAL A 22 -3.40 10.64 -15.01
C VAL A 22 -4.90 10.42 -14.88
N ILE A 23 -5.44 10.52 -13.67
CA ILE A 23 -6.87 10.35 -13.40
C ILE A 23 -7.61 11.67 -13.58
N ALA A 24 -7.02 12.75 -13.07
CA ALA A 24 -7.53 14.13 -13.17
C ALA A 24 -6.37 15.12 -12.98
N PRO A 25 -6.58 16.44 -13.16
CA PRO A 25 -5.57 17.43 -12.79
C PRO A 25 -5.12 17.22 -11.34
N HIS A 26 -3.80 17.10 -11.13
CA HIS A 26 -3.18 16.83 -9.84
C HIS A 26 -3.57 15.51 -9.16
N LYS A 27 -4.23 14.59 -9.87
CA LYS A 27 -4.59 13.27 -9.34
C LYS A 27 -3.98 12.17 -10.19
N LEU A 28 -2.98 11.51 -9.63
CA LEU A 28 -2.11 10.56 -10.33
C LEU A 28 -2.26 9.17 -9.72
N LYS A 29 -2.43 8.16 -10.56
CA LYS A 29 -2.42 6.76 -10.15
C LYS A 29 -1.09 6.13 -10.51
N TYR A 30 -0.39 5.63 -9.50
CA TYR A 30 0.87 4.90 -9.63
C TYR A 30 0.59 3.41 -9.48
N ILE A 31 1.17 2.60 -10.36
CA ILE A 31 1.03 1.14 -10.36
C ILE A 31 2.41 0.54 -10.16
N ASN A 32 2.53 -0.38 -9.21
CA ASN A 32 3.73 -1.15 -8.98
C ASN A 32 3.74 -2.36 -9.94
N PRO A 33 4.58 -2.37 -10.99
CA PRO A 33 4.60 -3.46 -11.96
C PRO A 33 5.15 -4.77 -11.37
N THR A 34 5.83 -4.70 -10.22
CA THR A 34 6.39 -5.86 -9.51
C THR A 34 5.49 -6.37 -8.38
N PHE A 35 4.32 -5.77 -8.19
CA PHE A 35 3.41 -6.15 -7.11
C PHE A 35 2.96 -7.61 -7.24
N GLN A 36 3.14 -8.37 -6.16
CA GLN A 36 2.67 -9.74 -6.09
C GLN A 36 1.19 -9.76 -5.73
N LYS A 37 0.36 -10.13 -6.70
CA LYS A 37 -1.09 -10.15 -6.54
C LYS A 37 -1.51 -11.13 -5.44
N VAL A 38 -2.26 -10.63 -4.48
CA VAL A 38 -2.94 -11.44 -3.46
C VAL A 38 -4.23 -12.05 -4.03
N ASN A 39 -4.51 -13.30 -3.65
CA ASN A 39 -5.74 -14.02 -4.05
C ASN A 39 -6.93 -13.71 -3.13
N ALA A 40 -7.15 -12.43 -2.83
CA ALA A 40 -8.26 -11.96 -2.00
C ALA A 40 -8.85 -10.67 -2.58
N LYS A 41 -10.14 -10.43 -2.33
CA LYS A 41 -10.83 -9.21 -2.76
C LYS A 41 -11.19 -8.37 -1.54
N MET A 42 -10.89 -7.08 -1.57
CA MET A 42 -11.06 -6.15 -0.44
C MET A 42 -12.47 -6.14 0.18
N TYR A 43 -13.52 -6.39 -0.61
CA TYR A 43 -14.91 -6.37 -0.15
C TYR A 43 -15.57 -7.76 -0.14
N ASP A 44 -14.79 -8.83 -0.06
CA ASP A 44 -15.32 -10.19 0.05
C ASP A 44 -15.98 -10.43 1.43
N TYR A 45 -16.87 -11.44 1.51
CA TYR A 45 -17.54 -11.85 2.75
C TYR A 45 -16.59 -12.55 3.75
N LYS A 46 -15.33 -12.75 3.37
CA LYS A 46 -14.30 -13.48 4.14
C LYS A 46 -13.35 -12.58 4.95
N CYS A 47 -13.58 -11.27 5.02
CA CYS A 47 -12.78 -10.40 5.89
C CYS A 47 -12.86 -10.89 7.35
N ASP A 48 -11.70 -11.16 7.95
CA ASP A 48 -11.53 -11.81 9.25
C ASP A 48 -10.93 -10.86 10.31
N ILE A 49 -10.75 -9.58 9.94
CA ILE A 49 -10.30 -8.53 10.85
C ILE A 49 -10.99 -7.19 10.54
N LYS A 50 -11.25 -6.41 11.60
CA LYS A 50 -11.64 -5.01 11.50
C LYS A 50 -10.53 -4.10 12.04
N LEU A 51 -10.14 -3.10 11.27
CA LEU A 51 -9.17 -2.09 11.69
C LEU A 51 -9.90 -0.77 11.94
N ARG A 52 -9.72 -0.20 13.12
CA ARG A 52 -10.21 1.12 13.49
C ARG A 52 -9.07 2.11 13.37
N VAL A 53 -9.28 3.17 12.59
CA VAL A 53 -8.31 4.25 12.38
C VAL A 53 -9.04 5.55 12.60
N GLY A 54 -8.75 6.24 13.71
CA GLY A 54 -9.55 7.37 14.17
C GLY A 54 -11.05 7.01 14.25
N THR A 55 -11.88 7.72 13.48
CA THR A 55 -13.33 7.49 13.42
C THR A 55 -13.76 6.48 12.35
N ALA A 56 -12.85 6.05 11.48
CA ALA A 56 -13.12 5.15 10.37
C ALA A 56 -12.94 3.67 10.77
N ASN A 57 -13.63 2.78 10.05
CA ASN A 57 -13.53 1.35 10.23
C ASN A 57 -13.29 0.68 8.87
N PHE A 58 -12.29 -0.20 8.82
CA PHE A 58 -11.89 -0.94 7.63
C PHE A 58 -12.05 -2.43 7.90
N LYS A 59 -12.57 -3.17 6.92
CA LYS A 59 -12.58 -4.65 6.97
C LYS A 59 -11.48 -5.14 6.06
N ALA A 60 -10.70 -6.11 6.50
CA ALA A 60 -9.60 -6.66 5.73
C ALA A 60 -9.42 -8.16 6.00
N HIS A 61 -8.45 -8.74 5.30
CA HIS A 61 -8.00 -10.11 5.49
C HIS A 61 -6.63 -10.08 6.15
N ARG A 62 -6.46 -10.79 7.27
CA ARG A 62 -5.16 -10.91 7.95
C ARG A 62 -4.07 -11.39 6.99
N GLU A 63 -4.39 -12.35 6.14
CA GLU A 63 -3.45 -12.91 5.16
C GLU A 63 -2.92 -11.86 4.16
N VAL A 64 -3.76 -10.92 3.72
CA VAL A 64 -3.34 -9.84 2.81
C VAL A 64 -2.43 -8.86 3.54
N LEU A 65 -2.85 -8.46 4.74
CA LEU A 65 -2.10 -7.52 5.57
C LEU A 65 -0.72 -8.08 5.95
N SER A 66 -0.65 -9.35 6.38
CA SER A 66 0.61 -10.00 6.74
C SER A 66 1.56 -10.20 5.56
N GLN A 67 1.03 -10.48 4.36
CA GLN A 67 1.86 -10.58 3.15
C GLN A 67 2.43 -9.22 2.73
N ALA A 68 1.67 -8.15 2.95
CA ALA A 68 2.03 -6.81 2.50
C ALA A 68 2.84 -6.01 3.51
N SER A 69 2.87 -6.42 4.79
CA SER A 69 3.57 -5.68 5.84
C SER A 69 4.06 -6.59 6.97
N ASP A 70 5.35 -6.47 7.28
CA ASP A 70 5.99 -7.16 8.40
C ASP A 70 5.37 -6.76 9.75
N TYR A 71 4.84 -5.54 9.88
CA TYR A 71 4.10 -5.10 11.06
C TYR A 71 2.88 -5.99 11.32
N PHE A 72 2.05 -6.21 10.29
CA PHE A 72 0.88 -7.07 10.41
C PHE A 72 1.26 -8.55 10.46
N SER A 73 2.34 -8.95 9.80
CA SER A 73 2.89 -10.30 9.92
C SER A 73 3.27 -10.63 11.37
N ALA A 74 4.00 -9.73 12.03
CA ALA A 74 4.38 -9.85 13.42
C ALA A 74 3.15 -9.83 14.35
N MET A 75 2.23 -8.86 14.14
CA MET A 75 1.00 -8.72 14.92
C MET A 75 0.11 -9.97 14.89
N PHE A 76 0.04 -10.68 13.76
CA PHE A 76 -0.81 -11.87 13.60
C PHE A 76 -0.07 -13.19 13.84
N SER A 77 1.23 -13.14 14.15
CA SER A 77 2.02 -14.32 14.49
C SER A 77 1.59 -14.94 15.84
N HIS A 78 1.96 -16.20 16.08
CA HIS A 78 1.30 -17.11 17.03
C HIS A 78 1.36 -16.73 18.53
N ASP A 79 2.08 -15.67 18.90
CA ASP A 79 2.39 -15.33 20.29
C ASP A 79 1.83 -13.96 20.76
N MET A 80 0.95 -13.32 19.98
CA MET A 80 0.35 -12.02 20.32
C MET A 80 -1.17 -12.12 20.60
N LEU A 81 -1.66 -11.38 21.60
CA LEU A 81 -3.08 -11.38 22.01
C LEU A 81 -4.00 -10.87 20.88
N GLU A 82 -3.46 -10.02 20.02
CA GLU A 82 -4.07 -9.40 18.85
C GLU A 82 -4.50 -10.44 17.78
N LYS A 83 -3.92 -11.64 17.82
CA LYS A 83 -4.36 -12.76 16.96
C LYS A 83 -5.81 -13.15 17.22
N GLU A 84 -6.26 -13.10 18.47
CA GLU A 84 -7.63 -13.47 18.86
C GLU A 84 -8.61 -12.30 18.80
N GLN A 85 -8.13 -11.08 18.52
CA GLN A 85 -8.96 -9.88 18.47
C GLN A 85 -9.61 -9.69 17.10
N ASP A 86 -10.94 -9.64 17.04
CA ASP A 86 -11.66 -9.32 15.80
C ASP A 86 -11.54 -7.84 15.39
N VAL A 87 -11.10 -6.98 16.30
CA VAL A 87 -10.95 -5.53 16.08
C VAL A 87 -9.62 -5.05 16.64
N ILE A 88 -8.85 -4.34 15.80
CA ILE A 88 -7.57 -3.70 16.18
C ILE A 88 -7.67 -2.21 15.91
N GLU A 89 -7.10 -1.41 16.81
CA GLU A 89 -7.08 0.04 16.70
C GLU A 89 -5.67 0.52 16.34
N LEU A 90 -5.58 1.32 15.28
CA LEU A 90 -4.34 1.92 14.78
C LEU A 90 -4.39 3.42 15.08
N LEU A 91 -3.57 3.85 16.03
CA LEU A 91 -3.60 5.21 16.59
C LEU A 91 -2.69 6.19 15.86
N GLU A 92 -1.64 5.70 15.20
CA GLU A 92 -0.55 6.52 14.65
C GLU A 92 -0.72 6.85 13.16
N MET A 93 -1.94 6.79 12.63
CA MET A 93 -2.18 7.08 11.21
C MET A 93 -3.54 7.71 10.95
N SER A 94 -3.63 8.48 9.88
CA SER A 94 -4.88 9.07 9.42
C SER A 94 -5.75 8.06 8.68
N PRO A 95 -7.10 8.22 8.70
CA PRO A 95 -8.00 7.38 7.91
C PRO A 95 -7.69 7.42 6.40
N THR A 96 -7.27 8.57 5.88
CA THR A 96 -6.91 8.76 4.47
C THR A 96 -5.68 7.94 4.11
N GLY A 97 -4.59 8.11 4.88
CA GLY A 97 -3.35 7.36 4.67
C GLY A 97 -3.58 5.87 4.75
N PHE A 98 -4.33 5.41 5.77
CA PHE A 98 -4.65 3.99 5.90
C PHE A 98 -5.52 3.45 4.76
N SER A 99 -6.50 4.22 4.28
CA SER A 99 -7.36 3.78 3.17
C SER A 99 -6.54 3.54 1.90
N LEU A 100 -5.61 4.45 1.59
CA LEU A 100 -4.82 4.39 0.37
C LEU A 100 -3.73 3.31 0.42
N ILE A 101 -3.11 3.08 1.58
CA ILE A 101 -2.16 1.96 1.74
C ILE A 101 -2.88 0.62 1.73
N LEU A 102 -4.11 0.54 2.28
CA LEU A 102 -4.92 -0.66 2.19
C LEU A 102 -5.29 -0.96 0.73
N ASP A 103 -5.68 0.05 -0.05
CA ASP A 103 -5.90 -0.12 -1.49
C ASP A 103 -4.65 -0.65 -2.19
N TYR A 104 -3.46 -0.15 -1.83
CA TYR A 104 -2.20 -0.66 -2.35
C TYR A 104 -1.97 -2.13 -1.98
N PHE A 105 -2.20 -2.53 -0.72
CA PHE A 105 -2.04 -3.91 -0.27
C PHE A 105 -2.93 -4.92 -1.01
N TYR A 106 -4.07 -4.50 -1.54
CA TYR A 106 -4.94 -5.37 -2.35
C TYR A 106 -4.63 -5.34 -3.84
N HIS A 107 -4.20 -4.19 -4.37
CA HIS A 107 -4.25 -3.95 -5.81
C HIS A 107 -2.90 -3.62 -6.44
N GLY A 108 -1.87 -3.33 -5.65
CA GLY A 108 -0.55 -2.95 -6.14
C GLY A 108 -0.49 -1.56 -6.77
N HIS A 109 -1.46 -0.70 -6.47
CA HIS A 109 -1.50 0.65 -6.99
C HIS A 109 -2.03 1.63 -5.96
N VAL A 110 -1.63 2.90 -6.07
CA VAL A 110 -2.11 3.99 -5.22
C VAL A 110 -2.53 5.16 -6.09
N THR A 111 -3.53 5.92 -5.67
CA THR A 111 -3.89 7.18 -6.31
C THR A 111 -3.60 8.32 -5.36
N LEU A 112 -2.74 9.24 -5.76
CA LEU A 112 -2.25 10.36 -4.96
C LEU A 112 -2.71 11.69 -5.56
N ASP A 113 -2.92 12.64 -4.67
CA ASP A 113 -3.12 14.06 -4.93
C ASP A 113 -2.37 14.86 -3.85
N PRO A 114 -2.15 16.18 -4.03
CA PRO A 114 -1.36 16.99 -3.09
C PRO A 114 -1.84 16.90 -1.63
N ASP A 115 -3.13 16.65 -1.42
CA ASP A 115 -3.74 16.60 -0.09
C ASP A 115 -3.53 15.25 0.60
N SER A 116 -3.20 14.19 -0.14
CA SER A 116 -3.05 12.82 0.38
C SER A 116 -1.60 12.34 0.49
N ILE A 117 -0.64 13.03 -0.13
CA ILE A 117 0.77 12.57 -0.18
C ILE A 117 1.37 12.42 1.21
N GLU A 118 1.21 13.40 2.10
CA GLU A 118 1.79 13.35 3.45
C GLU A 118 1.20 12.20 4.28
N ASP A 119 -0.13 12.06 4.24
CA ASP A 119 -0.86 10.97 4.89
C ASP A 119 -0.39 9.58 4.42
N VAL A 120 -0.18 9.41 3.11
CA VAL A 120 0.29 8.13 2.56
C VAL A 120 1.76 7.89 2.88
N LEU A 121 2.61 8.91 2.85
CA LEU A 121 4.02 8.78 3.17
C LEU A 121 4.22 8.36 4.64
N GLU A 122 3.45 8.92 5.56
CA GLU A 122 3.47 8.51 6.97
C GLU A 122 3.07 7.04 7.13
N ALA A 123 1.95 6.63 6.52
CA ALA A 123 1.49 5.24 6.56
C ALA A 123 2.50 4.29 5.90
N ALA A 124 3.08 4.67 4.76
CA ALA A 124 4.07 3.88 4.03
C ALA A 124 5.32 3.62 4.87
N ARG A 125 5.82 4.64 5.58
CA ARG A 125 6.95 4.49 6.51
C ARG A 125 6.59 3.59 7.68
N PHE A 126 5.40 3.76 8.25
CA PHE A 126 4.94 2.94 9.38
C PHE A 126 4.87 1.45 9.01
N PHE A 127 4.28 1.13 7.86
CA PHE A 127 4.11 -0.25 7.40
C PHE A 127 5.30 -0.81 6.60
N GLN A 128 6.36 -0.02 6.42
CA GLN A 128 7.56 -0.37 5.64
C GLN A 128 7.23 -0.73 4.17
N ALA A 129 6.33 0.04 3.56
CA ALA A 129 5.99 -0.08 2.15
C ALA A 129 6.95 0.77 1.30
N ASP A 130 8.18 0.31 1.13
CA ASP A 130 9.28 1.06 0.49
C ASP A 130 8.90 1.63 -0.89
N TRP A 131 8.20 0.85 -1.71
CA TRP A 131 7.74 1.32 -3.02
C TRP A 131 6.81 2.54 -2.92
N LEU A 132 5.96 2.62 -1.89
CA LEU A 132 5.13 3.81 -1.67
C LEU A 132 5.94 4.99 -1.14
N VAL A 133 6.95 4.75 -0.30
CA VAL A 133 7.88 5.80 0.16
C VAL A 133 8.64 6.41 -1.01
N GLU A 134 8.96 5.61 -2.02
CA GLU A 134 9.63 6.05 -3.24
C GLU A 134 8.74 6.83 -4.20
N VAL A 135 7.43 6.54 -4.20
CA VAL A 135 6.42 7.18 -5.06
C VAL A 135 5.95 8.53 -4.49
N CYS A 136 5.90 8.66 -3.16
CA CYS A 136 5.50 9.88 -2.45
C CYS A 136 6.61 10.93 -2.41
#